data_AF-A0A9Q1N3J8-F1
#
_entry.id   AF-A0A9Q1N3J8-F1
#
_cell.length_a   1.000
_cell.length_b   1.000
_cell.length_c   1.000
_cell.angle_alpha   90.00
_cell.angle_beta   90.00
_cell.angle_gamma   90.00
#
_symmetry.space_group_name_H-M   'P 1'
#
loop_
_entity.id
_entity.type
_entity.pdbx_description
1 polymer ?
#
loop_
_entity_poly.entity_id
_entity_poly.type
_entity_poly.pdbx_seq_one_letter_code
_entity_poly.pdbx_strand_id
1 'polypeptide(L)'
;MSMVKNMTKDDEDFVRLLPVNGCVVLGKLLEPQVCVVELPLVIVEFARDKSWRVHYGVAGPLCELCALVGPDITEMAMVRTFVLLLRVYEAEVRTTAADEITVFSRILSAPCVNELSSDSFQHVLYNC
;
A
#
# COMPACT_ATOMS: atom_id res chain seq x y z
N MET A 1 0.17 14.31 11.41
CA MET A 1 1.29 13.35 11.58
C MET A 1 2.63 13.92 11.09
N SER A 2 3.13 15.02 11.65
CA SER A 2 4.28 15.77 11.08
C SER A 2 5.61 15.03 11.09
N MET A 3 5.93 14.32 12.18
CA MET A 3 7.19 13.56 12.29
C MET A 3 7.32 12.49 11.20
N VAL A 4 6.29 11.66 11.01
CA VAL A 4 6.26 10.60 9.98
C VAL A 4 6.43 11.20 8.58
N LYS A 5 5.70 12.28 8.27
CA LYS A 5 5.78 12.97 6.97
C LYS A 5 7.17 13.57 6.68
N ASN A 6 7.94 13.90 7.72
CA ASN A 6 9.32 14.36 7.53
C ASN A 6 10.24 13.17 7.23
N MET A 7 10.04 12.05 7.92
CA MET A 7 10.83 10.84 7.70
C MET A 7 10.65 10.29 6.28
N THR A 8 9.47 10.44 5.66
CA THR A 8 9.26 9.99 4.26
C THR A 8 10.06 10.79 3.22
N LYS A 9 10.68 11.90 3.61
CA LYS A 9 11.47 12.79 2.73
C LYS A 9 12.97 12.71 2.99
N ASP A 10 13.39 11.88 3.93
CA ASP A 10 14.81 11.71 4.24
C ASP A 10 15.56 11.16 3.02
N ASP A 11 16.86 11.45 2.89
CA ASP A 11 17.64 10.97 1.76
C ASP A 11 17.94 9.48 1.84
N GLU A 12 18.04 8.96 3.06
CA GLU A 12 18.41 7.60 3.35
C GLU A 12 17.19 6.68 3.42
N ASP A 13 17.22 5.58 2.65
CA ASP A 13 16.08 4.66 2.58
C ASP A 13 15.79 3.97 3.91
N PHE A 14 16.81 3.67 4.73
CA PHE A 14 16.62 3.10 6.06
C PHE A 14 15.83 4.02 7.00
N VAL A 15 15.96 5.35 6.86
CA VAL A 15 15.16 6.30 7.65
C VAL A 15 13.72 6.32 7.15
N ARG A 16 13.51 6.31 5.83
CA ARG A 16 12.18 6.25 5.21
C ARG A 16 11.44 4.94 5.52
N LEU A 17 12.18 3.84 5.77
CA LEU A 17 11.64 2.54 6.17
C LEU A 17 11.12 2.47 7.61
N LEU A 18 11.74 3.19 8.54
CA LEU A 18 11.35 3.19 9.96
C LEU A 18 9.84 3.43 10.17
N PRO A 19 9.23 4.48 9.58
CA PRO A 19 7.80 4.73 9.79
C PRO A 19 6.90 3.66 9.18
N VAL A 20 7.32 2.96 8.12
CA VAL A 20 6.52 1.93 7.45
C VAL A 20 6.14 0.81 8.43
N ASN A 21 7.13 0.32 9.19
CA ASN A 21 6.93 -0.72 10.20
C ASN A 21 6.00 -0.29 11.34
N GLY A 22 5.94 1.02 11.61
CA GLY A 22 5.10 1.60 12.65
C GLY A 22 3.70 2.02 12.18
N CYS A 23 3.44 2.09 10.87
CA CYS A 23 2.22 2.70 10.34
C CYS A 23 0.94 1.98 10.75
N VAL A 24 0.95 0.65 10.86
CA VAL A 24 -0.19 -0.12 11.35
C VAL A 24 -0.50 0.24 12.81
N VAL A 25 0.53 0.25 13.66
CA VAL A 25 0.39 0.57 15.09
C VAL A 25 -0.08 2.02 15.24
N LEU A 26 0.52 2.94 14.49
CA LEU A 26 0.17 4.35 14.50
C LEU A 26 -1.29 4.54 14.05
N GLY A 27 -1.72 3.90 12.97
CA GLY A 27 -3.10 3.99 12.48
C GLY A 27 -4.13 3.53 13.52
N LYS A 28 -3.81 2.54 14.35
CA LYS A 28 -4.65 2.09 15.48
C LYS A 28 -4.70 3.07 16.66
N LEU A 29 -3.68 3.93 16.80
CA LEU A 29 -3.58 4.91 17.89
C LEU A 29 -4.13 6.29 17.52
N LEU A 30 -4.24 6.59 16.22
CA LEU A 30 -4.79 7.87 15.75
C LEU A 30 -6.29 7.94 16.00
N GLU A 31 -6.78 9.16 16.21
CA GLU A 31 -8.21 9.42 16.14
C GLU A 31 -8.73 9.03 14.74
N PRO A 32 -9.91 8.39 14.63
CA PRO A 32 -10.41 7.89 13.34
C PRO A 32 -10.43 8.96 12.25
N GLN A 33 -10.89 10.16 12.59
CA GLN A 33 -10.95 11.33 11.70
C GLN A 33 -9.57 11.79 11.19
N VAL A 34 -8.51 11.61 11.98
CA VAL A 34 -7.14 11.92 11.57
C VAL A 34 -6.57 10.77 10.74
N CYS A 35 -6.84 9.52 11.15
CA CYS A 35 -6.36 8.32 10.47
C CYS A 35 -6.82 8.29 9.00
N VAL A 36 -8.11 8.48 8.76
CA VAL A 36 -8.72 8.44 7.42
C VAL A 36 -8.23 9.56 6.48
N VAL A 37 -7.67 10.64 7.01
CA VAL A 37 -7.14 11.77 6.22
C VAL A 37 -5.63 11.63 5.99
N GLU A 38 -4.89 11.35 7.05
CA GLU A 38 -3.43 11.46 7.03
C GLU A 38 -2.75 10.14 6.62
N LEU A 39 -3.29 9.00 7.03
CA LEU A 39 -2.68 7.69 6.79
C LEU A 39 -2.66 7.34 5.28
N PRO A 40 -3.74 7.55 4.50
CA PRO A 40 -3.71 7.28 3.06
C PRO A 40 -2.60 8.02 2.32
N LEU A 41 -2.36 9.28 2.67
CA LEU A 41 -1.32 10.10 2.04
C LEU A 41 0.07 9.50 2.30
N VAL A 42 0.35 9.07 3.53
CA VAL A 42 1.63 8.47 3.90
C VAL A 42 1.85 7.13 3.17
N ILE A 43 0.82 6.30 3.05
CA ILE A 43 0.91 5.01 2.35
C ILE A 43 1.22 5.21 0.86
N VAL A 44 0.54 6.17 0.22
CA VAL A 44 0.77 6.51 -1.18
C VAL A 44 2.21 6.99 -1.40
N GLU A 45 2.75 7.79 -0.48
CA GLU A 45 4.16 8.22 -0.54
C GLU A 45 5.12 7.03 -0.46
N PHE A 46 4.88 6.07 0.46
CA PHE A 46 5.73 4.88 0.53
C PHE A 46 5.67 4.03 -0.74
N ALA A 47 4.48 3.84 -1.32
CA ALA A 47 4.34 3.07 -2.56
C ALA A 47 4.97 3.77 -3.79
N ARG A 48 5.26 5.07 -3.68
CA ARG A 48 5.91 5.88 -4.73
C ARG A 48 7.39 6.17 -4.42
N ASP A 49 7.94 5.58 -3.35
CA ASP A 49 9.32 5.82 -2.95
C ASP A 49 10.31 5.45 -4.07
N LYS A 50 11.49 6.04 -4.05
CA LYS A 50 12.57 5.69 -4.98
C LYS A 50 13.26 4.36 -4.63
N SER A 51 13.10 3.87 -3.40
CA SER A 51 13.69 2.62 -2.92
C SER A 51 12.65 1.50 -2.96
N TRP A 52 12.95 0.44 -3.70
CA TRP A 52 12.15 -0.79 -3.72
C TRP A 52 12.00 -1.41 -2.32
N ARG A 53 12.93 -1.15 -1.40
CA ARG A 53 12.83 -1.63 -0.02
C ARG A 53 11.67 -0.99 0.71
N VAL A 54 11.41 0.29 0.47
CA VAL A 54 10.24 0.99 1.04
C VAL A 54 8.95 0.43 0.45
N HIS A 55 8.93 0.13 -0.86
CA HIS A 55 7.81 -0.58 -1.50
C HIS A 55 7.57 -1.93 -0.84
N TYR A 56 8.63 -2.71 -0.64
CA TYR A 56 8.57 -4.00 0.03
C TYR A 56 7.99 -3.86 1.44
N GLY A 57 8.46 -2.87 2.20
CA GLY A 57 8.00 -2.62 3.57
C GLY A 57 6.50 -2.32 3.65
N VAL A 58 5.93 -1.60 2.69
CA VAL A 58 4.50 -1.24 2.69
C VAL A 58 3.61 -2.29 2.03
N ALA A 59 4.16 -3.13 1.15
CA ALA A 59 3.39 -4.13 0.39
C ALA A 59 2.69 -5.15 1.30
N GLY A 60 3.41 -5.72 2.26
CA GLY A 60 2.85 -6.71 3.19
C GLY A 60 1.71 -6.15 4.06
N PRO A 61 1.92 -5.06 4.83
CA PRO A 61 0.87 -4.52 5.70
C PRO A 61 -0.22 -3.73 4.97
N LEU A 62 -0.21 -3.61 3.63
CA LEU A 62 -1.14 -2.74 2.91
C LEU A 62 -2.61 -3.06 3.20
N CYS A 63 -2.99 -4.35 3.23
CA CYS A 63 -4.37 -4.74 3.53
C CYS A 63 -4.79 -4.38 4.95
N GLU A 64 -3.90 -4.53 5.93
CA GLU A 64 -4.17 -4.15 7.31
C GLU A 64 -4.35 -2.62 7.41
N LEU A 65 -3.53 -1.86 6.68
CA LEU A 65 -3.66 -0.41 6.58
C LEU A 65 -4.96 0.03 5.90
N CYS A 66 -5.40 -0.69 4.85
CA CYS A 66 -6.68 -0.46 4.18
C CYS A 66 -7.86 -0.68 5.14
N ALA A 67 -7.79 -1.72 5.99
CA ALA A 67 -8.81 -1.98 6.99
C ALA A 67 -8.95 -0.83 8.02
N LEU A 68 -7.87 -0.10 8.32
CA LEU A 68 -7.90 1.04 9.25
C LEU A 68 -8.56 2.28 8.66
N VAL A 69 -8.52 2.46 7.34
CA VAL A 69 -9.10 3.63 6.65
C VAL A 69 -10.49 3.35 6.06
N GLY A 70 -10.88 2.08 5.96
CA GLY A 70 -12.21 1.66 5.52
C GLY A 70 -12.35 1.51 4.00
N PRO A 71 -13.47 0.91 3.54
CA PRO A 71 -13.66 0.52 2.15
C PRO A 71 -13.72 1.72 1.20
N ASP A 72 -14.45 2.79 1.54
CA ASP A 72 -14.59 3.97 0.68
C ASP A 72 -13.24 4.61 0.32
N ILE A 73 -12.36 4.74 1.30
CA ILE A 73 -11.02 5.31 1.10
C ILE A 73 -10.10 4.31 0.42
N THR A 74 -10.25 3.02 0.72
CA THR A 74 -9.50 1.95 0.05
C THR A 74 -9.79 1.98 -1.46
N GLU A 75 -11.06 2.06 -1.85
CA GLU A 75 -11.47 2.15 -3.26
C GLU A 75 -10.93 3.42 -3.93
N MET A 76 -11.06 4.57 -3.27
CA MET A 76 -10.65 5.86 -3.85
C MET A 76 -9.14 6.01 -3.98
N ALA A 77 -8.36 5.54 -3.01
CA ALA A 77 -6.93 5.87 -2.88
C ALA A 77 -5.99 4.65 -2.91
N MET A 78 -6.43 3.47 -2.47
CA MET A 78 -5.54 2.31 -2.29
C MET A 78 -5.52 1.36 -3.48
N VAL A 79 -6.57 1.32 -4.31
CA VAL A 79 -6.59 0.45 -5.51
C VAL A 79 -5.41 0.77 -6.44
N ARG A 80 -5.20 2.05 -6.76
CA ARG A 80 -4.07 2.48 -7.60
C ARG A 80 -2.72 2.19 -6.94
N THR A 81 -2.65 2.37 -5.63
CA THR A 81 -1.46 2.09 -4.82
C THR A 81 -1.08 0.61 -4.86
N PHE A 82 -2.07 -0.27 -4.75
CA PHE A 82 -1.87 -1.72 -4.84
C PHE A 82 -1.41 -2.15 -6.24
N VAL A 83 -2.03 -1.60 -7.29
CA VAL A 83 -1.62 -1.86 -8.68
C VAL A 83 -0.18 -1.38 -8.94
N LEU A 84 0.24 -0.25 -8.36
CA LEU A 84 1.63 0.21 -8.46
C LEU A 84 2.60 -0.80 -7.88
N LEU A 85 2.32 -1.34 -6.70
CA LEU A 85 3.17 -2.35 -6.03
C LEU A 85 3.25 -3.66 -6.83
N LEU A 86 2.15 -4.09 -7.43
CA LEU A 86 2.12 -5.27 -8.32
C LEU A 86 2.94 -5.09 -9.61
N ARG A 87 3.32 -3.85 -9.95
CA ARG A 87 4.08 -3.50 -11.16
C ARG A 87 5.53 -3.12 -10.89
N VAL A 88 5.98 -3.19 -9.64
CA VAL A 88 7.39 -2.92 -9.28
C VAL A 88 8.32 -3.91 -9.99
N TYR A 89 9.52 -3.46 -10.35
CA TYR A 89 10.49 -4.25 -11.12
C TYR A 89 11.05 -5.44 -10.31
N GLU A 90 11.23 -5.25 -9.01
CA GLU A 90 11.73 -6.24 -8.06
C GLU A 90 10.67 -7.32 -7.79
N ALA A 91 11.07 -8.59 -7.96
CA ALA A 91 10.15 -9.72 -7.84
C ALA A 91 9.62 -9.88 -6.41
N GLU A 92 10.45 -9.61 -5.41
CA GLU A 92 10.12 -9.72 -4.00
C GLU A 92 8.95 -8.80 -3.60
N VAL A 93 8.90 -7.59 -4.16
CA VAL A 93 7.79 -6.65 -3.94
C VAL A 93 6.52 -7.17 -4.58
N ARG A 94 6.60 -7.63 -5.84
CA ARG A 94 5.44 -8.16 -6.56
C ARG A 94 4.87 -9.41 -5.89
N THR A 95 5.72 -10.34 -5.46
CA THR A 95 5.28 -11.54 -4.74
C THR A 95 4.58 -11.17 -3.45
N THR A 96 5.18 -10.28 -2.65
CA THR A 96 4.58 -9.81 -1.39
C THR A 96 3.21 -9.14 -1.62
N ALA A 97 3.09 -8.29 -2.64
CA ALA A 97 1.81 -7.67 -2.98
C ALA A 97 0.79 -8.68 -3.54
N ALA A 98 1.25 -9.67 -4.31
CA ALA A 98 0.39 -10.71 -4.90
C ALA A 98 -0.20 -11.63 -3.82
N ASP A 99 0.55 -11.93 -2.77
CA ASP A 99 0.08 -12.71 -1.62
C ASP A 99 -1.13 -12.04 -0.93
N GLU A 100 -1.22 -10.71 -1.01
CA GLU A 100 -2.30 -9.90 -0.45
C GLU A 100 -3.54 -9.77 -1.35
N ILE A 101 -3.50 -10.18 -2.63
CA ILE A 101 -4.61 -9.99 -3.60
C ILE A 101 -5.95 -10.54 -3.08
N THR A 102 -5.92 -11.72 -2.46
CA THR A 102 -7.14 -12.37 -1.95
C THR A 102 -7.74 -11.57 -0.80
N VAL A 103 -6.93 -10.97 0.06
CA VAL A 103 -7.40 -10.14 1.17
C VAL A 103 -7.90 -8.80 0.62
N PHE A 104 -7.11 -8.17 -0.25
CA PHE A 104 -7.42 -6.89 -0.87
C PHE A 104 -8.76 -6.91 -1.61
N SER A 105 -9.00 -7.94 -2.43
CA SER A 105 -10.26 -8.12 -3.17
C SER A 105 -11.49 -8.29 -2.28
N ARG A 106 -11.35 -8.76 -1.04
CA ARG A 106 -12.47 -8.85 -0.07
C ARG A 106 -12.78 -7.51 0.59
N ILE A 107 -11.82 -6.59 0.63
CA ILE A 107 -12.01 -5.24 1.18
C ILE A 107 -12.77 -4.37 0.18
N LEU A 108 -12.56 -4.60 -1.12
CA LEU A 108 -13.23 -3.88 -2.19
C LEU A 108 -14.67 -4.36 -2.40
N SER A 109 -15.55 -3.44 -2.83
CA SER A 109 -16.85 -3.81 -3.39
C SER A 109 -16.71 -4.49 -4.76
N ALA A 110 -17.70 -5.31 -5.13
CA ALA A 110 -17.69 -6.11 -6.36
C ALA A 110 -17.40 -5.32 -7.67
N PRO A 111 -17.84 -4.05 -7.86
CA PRO A 111 -17.51 -3.27 -9.06
C PRO A 111 -16.00 -3.01 -9.25
N CYS A 112 -15.25 -2.76 -8.17
CA CYS A 112 -13.84 -2.39 -8.23
C CYS A 112 -12.91 -3.57 -8.58
N VAL A 113 -13.35 -4.81 -8.29
CA VAL A 113 -12.62 -6.03 -8.69
C VAL A 113 -12.54 -6.15 -10.22
N ASN A 114 -13.53 -5.63 -10.95
CA ASN A 114 -13.49 -5.64 -12.42
C ASN A 114 -12.42 -4.70 -12.98
N GLU A 115 -12.14 -3.56 -12.34
CA GLU A 115 -11.05 -2.65 -12.72
C GLU A 115 -9.68 -3.30 -12.49
N LEU A 116 -9.49 -4.01 -11.37
CA LEU A 116 -8.32 -4.86 -11.17
C LEU A 116 -8.21 -5.94 -12.26
N SER A 117 -9.31 -6.60 -12.63
CA SER A 117 -9.26 -7.67 -13.63
C SER A 117 -9.04 -7.20 -15.07
N SER A 118 -9.43 -5.96 -15.40
CA SER A 118 -9.37 -5.39 -16.75
C SER A 118 -8.05 -4.68 -17.05
N ASP A 119 -7.25 -4.36 -16.03
CA ASP A 119 -5.95 -3.72 -16.19
C ASP A 119 -4.83 -4.74 -16.48
N SER A 120 -4.79 -5.24 -17.72
CA SER A 120 -3.62 -5.90 -18.36
C SER A 120 -2.84 -6.94 -17.53
N PHE A 121 -3.50 -7.80 -16.75
CA PHE A 121 -2.84 -8.91 -16.03
C PHE A 121 -2.43 -10.10 -16.93
N GLN A 122 -2.41 -9.95 -18.26
CA GLN A 122 -2.12 -11.04 -19.19
C GLN A 122 -0.66 -11.53 -19.23
N HIS A 123 0.27 -10.89 -18.51
CA HIS A 123 1.69 -11.26 -18.57
C HIS A 123 2.27 -12.05 -17.38
N VAL A 124 1.51 -12.30 -16.30
CA VAL A 124 2.06 -12.94 -15.09
C VAL A 124 1.72 -14.44 -14.97
N LEU A 125 0.86 -14.99 -15.83
CA LEU A 125 0.46 -16.41 -15.76
C LEU A 125 1.25 -17.35 -16.69
N TYR A 126 2.33 -16.90 -17.34
CA TYR A 126 3.03 -17.69 -18.37
C TYR A 126 4.52 -17.99 -18.11
N ASN A 127 4.99 -18.00 -16.87
CA ASN A 127 6.32 -18.55 -16.56
C ASN A 127 6.35 -19.32 -15.24
N CYS A 128 5.61 -20.43 -15.19
CA CYS A 128 6.02 -21.61 -14.45
C CYS A 128 6.94 -22.46 -15.34
#